data_AF-A0AAW1LZ32-F1
#
_entry.id   AF-A0AAW1LZ32-F1
#
_cell.length_a   1.000
_cell.length_b   1.000
_cell.length_c   1.000
_cell.angle_alpha   90.00
_cell.angle_beta   90.00
_cell.angle_gamma   90.00
#
_symmetry.space_group_name_H-M   'P 1'
#
loop_
_entity.id
_entity.type
_entity.pdbx_description
1 polymer ?
#
loop_
_entity_poly.entity_id
_entity_poly.type
_entity_poly.pdbx_seq_one_letter_code
_entity_poly.pdbx_strand_id
1 'polypeptide(L)'
;MANVLPTLISQYDKNNIFNGHEAGLFFKCLPNRTLAFKGQKCFGGKNSKERVTVMVGSNKSGPEKLKLLVIGKTKHPRCLKGTKSLEVDYEYNRKAWMTSEIYEKLLLKLDKQFAAQKRKVLLFVDNCPTHPKTVVGKLKNIKLE
;
A
#
# COMPACT_ATOMS: atom_id res chain seq x y z
N MET A 1 -32.07 -5.94 -10.76
CA MET A 1 -30.82 -6.52 -10.22
C MET A 1 -30.56 -5.89 -8.87
N ALA A 2 -30.49 -6.69 -7.80
CA ALA A 2 -30.16 -6.15 -6.48
C ALA A 2 -28.73 -5.57 -6.49
N ASN A 3 -28.53 -4.40 -5.89
CA ASN A 3 -27.20 -3.81 -5.76
C ASN A 3 -26.34 -4.69 -4.85
N VAL A 4 -25.41 -5.44 -5.46
CA VAL A 4 -24.56 -6.44 -4.79
C VAL A 4 -23.67 -5.79 -3.72
N LEU A 5 -23.10 -4.62 -4.02
CA LEU A 5 -22.12 -3.96 -3.14
C LEU A 5 -22.71 -3.45 -1.80
N PRO A 6 -23.83 -2.71 -1.75
CA PRO A 6 -24.48 -2.35 -0.49
C PRO A 6 -24.83 -3.57 0.37
N THR A 7 -25.30 -4.65 -0.26
CA THR A 7 -25.68 -5.90 0.42
C THR A 7 -24.47 -6.61 1.02
N LEU A 8 -23.31 -6.51 0.38
CA LEU A 8 -22.06 -7.05 0.93
C LEU A 8 -21.54 -6.20 2.08
N ILE A 9 -21.51 -4.88 1.90
CA ILE A 9 -21.05 -3.93 2.92
C ILE A 9 -21.87 -4.03 4.21
N SER A 10 -23.18 -4.30 4.11
CA SER A 10 -24.05 -4.44 5.29
C SER A 10 -23.78 -5.69 6.13
N GLN A 11 -23.03 -6.67 5.61
CA GLN A 11 -22.66 -7.89 6.34
C GLN A 11 -21.47 -7.68 7.30
N TYR A 12 -20.80 -6.53 7.23
CA TYR A 12 -19.59 -6.24 8.00
C TYR A 12 -19.78 -4.99 8.86
N ASP A 13 -19.20 -5.01 10.07
CA ASP A 13 -19.06 -3.80 10.88
C ASP A 13 -18.17 -2.77 10.16
N LYS A 14 -18.45 -1.47 10.36
CA LYS A 14 -17.67 -0.39 9.70
C LYS A 14 -16.18 -0.44 10.05
N ASN A 15 -15.82 -0.93 11.24
CA ASN A 15 -14.42 -1.08 11.62
C ASN A 15 -13.74 -2.25 10.90
N ASN A 16 -14.51 -3.19 10.33
CA ASN A 16 -14.02 -4.37 9.63
C ASN A 16 -14.07 -4.23 8.10
N ILE A 17 -14.36 -3.03 7.60
CA ILE A 17 -14.32 -2.72 6.17
C ILE A 17 -13.11 -1.83 5.95
N PHE A 18 -12.17 -2.28 5.13
CA PHE A 18 -10.96 -1.55 4.82
C PHE A 18 -10.89 -1.22 3.34
N ASN A 19 -10.22 -0.11 3.03
CA ASN A 19 -9.74 0.18 1.68
C ASN A 19 -8.22 0.21 1.70
N GLY A 20 -7.59 -0.52 0.79
CA GLY A 20 -6.15 -0.57 0.58
C GLY A 20 -5.77 0.03 -0.77
N HIS A 21 -4.68 0.78 -0.82
CA HIS A 21 -4.20 1.39 -2.06
C HIS A 21 -2.67 1.48 -2.12
N GLU A 22 -2.14 1.31 -3.33
CA GLU A 22 -0.71 1.37 -3.63
C GLU A 22 -0.37 2.71 -4.28
N ALA A 23 0.54 3.47 -3.67
CA ALA A 23 0.98 4.76 -4.17
C ALA A 23 2.51 4.81 -4.39
N GLY A 24 2.94 5.48 -5.46
CA GLY A 24 4.35 5.80 -5.69
C GLY A 24 4.73 7.14 -5.05
N LEU A 25 5.67 7.12 -4.09
CA LEU A 25 6.22 8.33 -3.48
C LEU A 25 7.54 8.72 -4.16
N PHE A 26 7.52 9.81 -4.93
CA PHE A 26 8.69 10.34 -5.62
C PHE A 26 9.46 11.34 -4.76
N PHE A 27 10.20 10.82 -3.78
CA PHE A 27 10.85 11.62 -2.72
C PHE A 27 11.99 12.53 -3.17
N LYS A 28 12.49 12.39 -4.41
CA LYS A 28 13.48 13.32 -5.01
C LYS A 28 12.89 14.18 -6.14
N CYS A 29 11.60 14.09 -6.40
CA CYS A 29 10.97 14.90 -7.43
C CYS A 29 10.80 16.34 -6.93
N LEU A 30 11.27 17.31 -7.70
CA LEU A 30 11.07 18.72 -7.40
C LEU A 30 9.67 19.16 -7.85
N PRO A 31 9.08 20.18 -7.23
CA PRO A 31 7.85 20.80 -7.73
C PRO A 31 8.04 21.31 -9.16
N ASN A 32 6.98 21.25 -9.97
CA ASN A 32 6.99 21.76 -11.35
C ASN A 32 7.21 23.28 -11.45
N ARG A 33 7.11 24.00 -10.34
CA ARG A 33 7.44 25.43 -10.23
C ARG A 33 8.47 25.57 -9.11
N THR A 34 9.71 25.86 -9.47
CA THR A 34 10.71 26.32 -8.50
C THR A 34 10.33 27.71 -7.98
N LEU A 35 10.73 28.05 -6.75
CA LEU A 35 10.85 29.44 -6.31
C LEU A 35 11.98 30.10 -7.13
N ALA A 36 11.74 30.30 -8.42
CA ALA A 36 12.64 31.05 -9.27
C ALA A 36 12.56 32.52 -8.86
N PHE A 37 13.70 33.19 -8.80
CA PHE A 37 13.73 34.64 -8.66
C PHE A 37 12.87 35.26 -9.77
N LYS A 38 12.06 36.27 -9.42
CA LYS A 38 11.21 36.99 -10.38
C LYS A 38 12.06 37.41 -11.59
N GLY A 39 11.77 36.84 -12.77
CA GLY A 39 12.50 37.11 -14.01
C GLY A 39 13.44 35.99 -14.51
N GLN A 40 13.73 34.97 -13.70
CA GLN A 40 14.50 33.81 -14.16
C GLN A 40 13.60 32.75 -14.77
N LYS A 41 13.84 32.42 -16.04
CA LYS A 41 13.20 31.28 -16.70
C LYS A 41 14.01 30.02 -16.39
N CYS A 42 13.45 29.12 -15.59
CA CYS A 42 14.01 27.79 -15.39
C CYS A 42 13.69 26.93 -16.61
N PHE A 43 14.66 26.76 -17.52
CA PHE A 43 14.52 25.90 -18.69
C PHE A 43 15.38 24.65 -18.53
N GLY A 44 14.76 23.48 -18.73
CA GLY A 44 15.45 22.20 -18.79
C GLY A 44 15.62 21.50 -17.44
N GLY A 45 15.31 20.20 -17.42
CA GLY A 45 15.42 19.32 -16.26
C GLY A 45 14.47 18.13 -16.40
N LYS A 46 14.94 16.91 -16.10
CA LYS A 46 14.06 15.74 -15.98
C LYS A 46 13.68 15.57 -14.52
N ASN A 47 12.38 15.45 -14.23
CA ASN A 47 11.91 15.10 -12.89
C ASN A 47 12.54 13.78 -12.45
N SER A 48 13.06 13.78 -11.22
CA SER A 48 13.63 12.56 -10.64
C SER A 48 12.55 11.49 -10.56
N LYS A 49 12.86 10.32 -11.11
CA LYS A 49 11.99 9.13 -11.05
C LYS A 49 12.33 8.24 -9.85
N GLU A 50 13.20 8.71 -8.94
CA GLU A 50 13.48 8.01 -7.70
C GLU A 50 12.22 7.95 -6.85
N ARG A 51 11.78 6.72 -6.59
CA ARG A 51 10.54 6.44 -5.87
C ARG A 51 10.69 5.28 -4.92
N VAL A 52 9.82 5.27 -3.93
CA VAL A 52 9.41 4.07 -3.20
C VAL A 52 7.93 3.84 -3.47
N THR A 53 7.48 2.59 -3.44
CA THR A 53 6.03 2.29 -3.43
C THR A 53 5.60 2.10 -1.99
N VAL A 54 4.44 2.64 -1.63
CA VAL A 54 3.84 2.49 -0.30
C VAL A 54 2.45 1.88 -0.48
N MET A 55 2.18 0.79 0.23
CA MET A 55 0.82 0.28 0.38
C MET A 55 0.24 0.85 1.68
N VAL A 56 -0.87 1.55 1.54
CA VAL A 56 -1.61 2.18 2.64
C VAL A 56 -2.98 1.51 2.76
N GLY A 57 -3.60 1.61 3.93
CA GLY A 57 -5.01 1.27 4.06
C GLY A 57 -5.60 1.76 5.36
N SER A 58 -6.91 1.93 5.37
CA SER A 58 -7.67 2.41 6.53
C SER A 58 -9.03 1.75 6.58
N ASN A 59 -9.57 1.59 7.78
CA ASN A 59 -10.95 1.13 7.93
C ASN A 59 -11.95 2.24 7.55
N LYS A 60 -13.19 1.85 7.30
CA LYS A 60 -14.29 2.72 6.86
C LYS A 60 -14.70 3.72 7.94
N SER A 61 -14.51 3.40 9.22
CA SER A 61 -14.77 4.34 10.32
C SER A 61 -13.68 5.41 10.44
N GLY A 62 -12.44 5.12 10.04
CA GLY A 62 -11.32 6.07 9.97
C GLY A 62 -10.19 5.90 11.02
N PRO A 63 -10.45 5.51 12.28
CA PRO A 63 -9.39 5.45 13.31
C PRO A 63 -8.30 4.42 13.06
N GLU A 64 -8.62 3.30 12.41
CA GLU A 64 -7.67 2.20 12.25
C GLU A 64 -6.99 2.26 10.89
N LYS A 65 -5.65 2.33 10.90
CA LYS A 65 -4.80 2.30 9.71
C LYS A 65 -4.03 0.99 9.67
N LEU A 66 -3.92 0.40 8.49
CA LEU A 66 -3.02 -0.73 8.27
C LEU A 66 -1.57 -0.26 8.44
N LYS A 67 -0.72 -1.15 8.96
CA LYS A 67 0.72 -0.87 9.03
C LYS A 67 1.24 -0.66 7.60
N LEU A 68 1.98 0.43 7.40
CA LEU A 68 2.53 0.76 6.09
C LEU A 68 3.51 -0.32 5.63
N LEU A 69 3.38 -0.71 4.36
CA LEU A 69 4.40 -1.46 3.65
C LEU A 69 5.12 -0.51 2.68
N VAL A 70 6.44 -0.43 2.80
CA VAL A 70 7.31 0.36 1.93
C VAL A 70 8.15 -0.58 1.08
N ILE A 71 8.15 -0.36 -0.23
CA ILE A 71 8.93 -1.13 -1.19
C ILE A 71 10.00 -0.24 -1.80
N GLY A 72 11.26 -0.53 -1.49
CA GLY A 72 12.42 0.16 -2.05
C GLY A 72 13.17 -0.66 -3.10
N LYS A 73 14.22 -0.07 -3.67
CA LYS A 73 15.05 -0.72 -4.72
C LYS A 73 16.00 -1.78 -4.17
N THR A 74 16.52 -1.55 -2.97
CA THR A 74 17.61 -2.32 -2.37
C THR A 74 17.15 -3.00 -1.10
N LYS A 75 17.53 -4.27 -0.89
CA LYS A 75 17.22 -5.02 0.34
C LYS A 75 17.71 -4.31 1.61
N HIS A 76 18.90 -3.72 1.56
CA HIS A 76 19.50 -2.99 2.68
C HIS A 76 19.90 -1.57 2.24
N PRO A 77 18.98 -0.59 2.28
CA PRO A 77 19.29 0.80 1.95
C PRO A 77 20.38 1.34 2.86
N ARG A 78 21.40 2.00 2.29
CA ARG A 78 22.50 2.59 3.07
C ARG A 78 22.01 3.62 4.09
N CYS A 79 20.93 4.34 3.79
CA CYS A 79 20.31 5.32 4.70
C CYS A 79 19.64 4.69 5.93
N LEU A 80 19.36 3.39 5.91
CA LEU A 80 18.79 2.64 7.04
C LEU A 80 19.86 1.81 7.77
N LYS A 81 21.14 2.00 7.45
CA LYS A 81 22.23 1.29 8.12
C LYS A 81 22.29 1.71 9.58
N GLY A 82 22.25 0.73 10.49
CA GLY A 82 22.26 0.95 11.94
C GLY A 82 20.87 1.12 12.56
N THR A 83 19.81 1.18 11.76
CA THR A 83 18.43 1.17 12.27
C THR A 83 18.06 -0.22 12.76
N LYS A 84 17.76 -0.34 14.07
CA LYS A 84 17.43 -1.63 14.70
C LYS A 84 16.00 -2.10 14.43
N SER A 85 15.07 -1.17 14.34
CA SER A 85 13.65 -1.44 14.07
C SER A 85 13.04 -0.34 13.20
N LEU A 86 12.10 -0.73 12.35
CA LEU A 86 11.30 0.17 11.54
C LEU A 86 9.84 0.08 11.97
N GLU A 87 9.18 1.22 12.08
CA GLU A 87 7.74 1.30 12.35
C GLU A 87 6.89 0.86 11.16
N VAL A 88 7.52 0.72 9.98
CA VAL A 88 6.91 0.23 8.75
C VAL A 88 7.43 -1.17 8.43
N ASP A 89 6.65 -1.92 7.65
CA ASP A 89 7.18 -3.10 6.99
C ASP A 89 7.97 -2.67 5.74
N TYR A 90 9.11 -3.32 5.49
CA TYR A 90 9.97 -3.00 4.35
C TYR A 90 10.20 -4.22 3.48
N GLU A 91 9.95 -4.07 2.18
CA GLU A 91 10.26 -5.05 1.15
C GLU A 91 11.12 -4.41 0.06
N TYR A 92 11.69 -5.23 -0.81
CA TYR A 92 12.51 -4.73 -1.91
C TYR A 92 12.16 -5.39 -3.23
N ASN A 93 12.25 -4.58 -4.28
CA ASN A 93 12.21 -5.01 -5.67
C ASN A 93 13.11 -4.04 -6.44
N ARG A 94 13.93 -4.49 -7.39
CA ARG A 94 14.86 -3.60 -8.13
C ARG A 94 14.16 -2.39 -8.77
N LYS A 95 12.89 -2.54 -9.15
CA LYS A 95 12.05 -1.45 -9.69
C LYS A 95 11.36 -0.59 -8.62
N ALA A 96 11.39 -1.01 -7.36
CA ALA A 96 10.61 -0.47 -6.23
C ALA A 96 9.11 -0.49 -6.49
N TRP A 97 8.60 -1.56 -7.11
CA TRP A 97 7.19 -1.74 -7.46
C TRP A 97 6.62 -2.92 -6.67
N MET A 98 5.30 -2.92 -6.46
CA MET A 98 4.58 -4.09 -5.98
C MET A 98 4.81 -5.28 -6.91
N THR A 99 4.92 -6.48 -6.34
CA THR A 99 4.90 -7.75 -7.07
C THR A 99 3.86 -8.67 -6.44
N SER A 100 3.42 -9.67 -7.18
CA SER A 100 2.46 -10.65 -6.69
C SER A 100 2.91 -11.35 -5.41
N GLU A 101 4.21 -11.63 -5.29
CA GLU A 101 4.81 -12.28 -4.11
C GLU A 101 4.81 -11.35 -2.89
N ILE A 102 5.15 -10.08 -3.08
CA ILE A 102 5.12 -9.08 -2.00
C ILE A 102 3.67 -8.86 -1.54
N TYR A 103 2.75 -8.74 -2.49
CA TYR A 103 1.33 -8.55 -2.23
C TYR A 103 0.72 -9.74 -1.48
N GLU A 104 0.99 -10.97 -1.94
CA GLU A 104 0.56 -12.19 -1.26
C GLU A 104 1.10 -12.26 0.17
N LYS A 105 2.39 -11.98 0.36
CA LYS A 105 3.03 -11.97 1.69
C LYS A 105 2.35 -10.97 2.63
N LEU A 106 2.01 -9.78 2.13
CA LEU A 106 1.28 -8.77 2.88
C LEU A 106 -0.10 -9.28 3.31
N LEU A 107 -0.89 -9.80 2.37
CA LEU A 107 -2.24 -10.28 2.65
C LEU A 107 -2.26 -11.43 3.65
N LEU A 108 -1.34 -12.40 3.53
CA LEU A 108 -1.21 -13.51 4.48
C LEU A 108 -0.82 -13.02 5.87
N LYS A 109 -0.02 -11.95 5.97
CA LYS A 109 0.31 -11.32 7.26
C LYS A 109 -0.91 -10.64 7.87
N LEU A 110 -1.65 -9.85 7.08
CA LEU A 110 -2.88 -9.18 7.53
C LEU A 110 -3.94 -10.21 7.96
N ASP A 111 -4.12 -11.30 7.21
CA ASP A 111 -5.09 -12.35 7.51
C ASP A 111 -4.81 -13.00 8.87
N LYS A 112 -3.54 -13.27 9.17
CA LYS A 112 -3.09 -13.76 10.49
C LYS A 112 -3.32 -12.73 11.60
N GLN A 113 -3.10 -11.44 11.34
CA GLN A 113 -3.34 -10.38 12.32
C GLN A 113 -4.84 -10.27 12.65
N PHE A 114 -5.71 -10.26 11.64
CA PHE A 114 -7.16 -10.25 11.87
C PHE A 114 -7.65 -11.57 12.49
N ALA A 115 -7.01 -12.70 12.19
CA ALA A 115 -7.25 -13.98 12.86
C ALA A 115 -7.04 -13.87 14.37
N ALA A 116 -5.89 -13.33 14.78
CA ALA A 116 -5.53 -13.16 16.19
C ALA A 116 -6.51 -12.22 16.92
N GLN A 117 -7.07 -11.25 16.20
CA GLN A 117 -8.09 -10.34 16.71
C GLN A 117 -9.52 -10.92 16.62
N LYS A 118 -9.70 -12.14 16.09
CA LYS A 118 -10.99 -12.80 15.85
C LYS A 118 -11.93 -11.98 14.95
N ARG A 119 -11.38 -11.28 13.96
CA ARG A 119 -12.12 -10.43 13.02
C ARG A 119 -12.25 -11.09 11.65
N LYS A 120 -13.42 -10.91 11.03
CA LYS A 120 -13.62 -11.10 9.60
C LYS A 120 -13.67 -9.74 8.95
N VAL A 121 -12.84 -9.53 7.93
CA VAL A 121 -12.60 -8.23 7.31
C VAL A 121 -12.96 -8.28 5.83
N LEU A 122 -13.63 -7.24 5.36
CA LEU A 122 -13.81 -6.93 3.95
C LEU A 122 -12.74 -5.92 3.54
N LEU A 123 -11.86 -6.29 2.62
CA LEU A 123 -10.77 -5.44 2.16
C LEU A 123 -10.96 -5.11 0.68
N PHE A 124 -11.23 -3.84 0.41
CA PHE A 124 -11.28 -3.30 -0.94
C PHE A 124 -9.87 -2.97 -1.45
N VAL A 125 -9.55 -3.43 -2.65
CA VAL A 125 -8.29 -3.17 -3.35
C VAL A 125 -8.56 -2.92 -4.83
N ASP A 126 -7.64 -2.26 -5.54
CA ASP A 126 -7.83 -2.10 -6.99
C ASP A 126 -7.71 -3.45 -7.73
N ASN A 127 -8.29 -3.55 -8.91
CA ASN A 127 -8.13 -4.74 -9.74
C ASN A 127 -6.82 -4.64 -10.53
N CYS A 128 -5.69 -4.91 -9.87
CA CYS A 128 -4.37 -4.86 -10.47
C CYS A 128 -3.89 -6.25 -10.92
N PRO A 129 -3.21 -6.39 -12.08
CA PRO A 129 -2.62 -7.66 -12.51
C PRO A 129 -1.63 -8.28 -11.52
N THR A 130 -1.05 -7.46 -10.63
CA THR A 130 -0.14 -7.93 -9.59
C THR A 130 -0.86 -8.50 -8.37
N HIS A 131 -2.19 -8.57 -8.38
CA HIS A 131 -3.00 -9.20 -7.32
C HIS A 131 -3.36 -10.62 -7.77
N PRO A 132 -2.55 -11.64 -7.43
CA PRO A 132 -2.77 -12.99 -7.90
C PRO A 132 -4.08 -13.53 -7.31
N LYS A 133 -5.02 -13.93 -8.17
CA LYS A 133 -6.30 -14.52 -7.74
C LYS A 133 -6.11 -15.78 -6.89
N THR A 134 -4.96 -16.44 -7.01
CA THR A 134 -4.60 -17.63 -6.20
C THR A 134 -4.48 -17.33 -4.71
N VAL A 135 -4.22 -16.08 -4.30
CA VAL A 135 -4.16 -15.72 -2.89
C VAL A 135 -5.50 -15.85 -2.19
N VAL A 136 -6.61 -15.62 -2.91
CA VAL A 136 -7.97 -15.64 -2.35
C VAL A 136 -8.27 -16.96 -1.65
N GLY A 137 -7.86 -18.09 -2.25
CA GLY A 137 -8.05 -19.42 -1.67
C GLY A 137 -7.23 -19.70 -0.40
N LYS A 138 -6.24 -18.85 -0.08
CA LYS A 138 -5.38 -18.97 1.11
C LYS A 138 -5.88 -18.13 2.29
N LEU A 139 -6.71 -17.11 2.02
CA LEU A 139 -7.23 -16.21 3.04
C LEU A 139 -8.42 -16.83 3.76
N LYS A 140 -8.47 -16.69 5.08
CA LYS A 140 -9.56 -17.24 5.90
C LYS A 140 -10.42 -16.15 6.52
N ASN A 141 -9.84 -14.99 6.80
CA ASN A 141 -10.44 -13.91 7.55
C ASN A 141 -10.59 -12.63 6.75
N ILE A 142 -9.85 -12.50 5.66
CA ILE A 142 -10.01 -11.40 4.70
C ILE A 142 -10.84 -11.90 3.51
N LYS A 143 -11.90 -11.16 3.20
CA LYS A 143 -12.59 -11.21 1.91
C LYS A 143 -12.10 -10.02 1.07
N LEU A 144 -11.59 -10.29 -0.13
CA LEU A 144 -11.13 -9.27 -1.08
C LEU A 144 -12.27 -8.88 -2.03
N GLU A 145 -12.38 -7.60 -2.33
CA GLU A 145 -13.27 -7.02 -3.35
C GLU A 145 -12.58 -5.87 -4.10
#